data_AF-A0A399QWX4-F1
#
_entry.id   AF-A0A399QWX4-F1
#
_cell.length_a   1.000
_cell.length_b   1.000
_cell.length_c   1.000
_cell.angle_alpha   90.00
_cell.angle_beta   90.00
_cell.angle_gamma   90.00
#
_symmetry.space_group_name_H-M   'P 1'
#
loop_
_entity.id
_entity.type
_entity.pdbx_description
1 polymer ?
#
loop_
_entity_poly.entity_id
_entity_poly.type
_entity_poly.pdbx_seq_one_letter_code
_entity_poly.pdbx_strand_id
1 'polypeptide(L)'
;MEFGYEDFSKSHPQLRREWIEGGKEWSSVASNAPADWDPESQLARLLDGRVPEPDCIPGYLLNRLKARYAEPQRHYHTWDHIDALKRHFDSLKAHWHRPEPVLWALYWHDAIYDPTRPDNEELSAQLLEEEGAAHLGAADLAFAAEIIRATAKHNAPEGLSDDDRADLALFLDIDLSILGAPDPVFDQYEVNVRREYAFVPEEAFRAGRAKVLQSFADRPAIYFTEEGRSLWDAQARRNLARSFAQLNA
;
A
#
# COMPACT_ATOMS: atom_id res chain seq x y z
N MET A 1 -2.86 -15.81 -22.73
CA MET A 1 -3.35 -16.64 -23.85
C MET A 1 -4.84 -16.77 -23.63
N GLU A 2 -5.66 -16.06 -24.39
CA GLU A 2 -7.11 -16.22 -24.35
C GLU A 2 -7.45 -17.61 -24.88
N PHE A 3 -8.04 -18.44 -24.02
CA PHE A 3 -8.59 -19.73 -24.41
C PHE A 3 -9.88 -19.43 -25.18
N GLY A 4 -9.81 -19.55 -26.51
CA GLY A 4 -10.98 -19.36 -27.38
C GLY A 4 -12.02 -20.44 -27.12
N TYR A 5 -13.16 -20.04 -26.58
CA TYR A 5 -14.36 -20.88 -26.50
C TYR A 5 -15.42 -20.25 -27.40
N GLU A 6 -15.65 -20.84 -28.57
CA GLU A 6 -16.82 -20.52 -29.40
C GLU A 6 -18.01 -21.39 -28.95
N ASP A 7 -18.57 -21.11 -27.76
CA ASP A 7 -19.89 -21.59 -27.36
C ASP A 7 -20.62 -20.51 -26.56
N PHE A 8 -21.52 -19.79 -27.23
CA PHE A 8 -22.32 -18.69 -26.65
C PHE A 8 -23.43 -19.17 -25.70
N SER A 9 -23.60 -20.48 -25.48
CA SER A 9 -24.68 -21.04 -24.67
C SER A 9 -24.28 -21.39 -23.23
N LYS A 10 -22.98 -21.47 -22.93
CA LYS A 10 -22.44 -21.86 -21.62
C LYS A 10 -21.52 -20.79 -21.06
N SER A 11 -21.60 -20.56 -19.75
CA SER A 11 -20.69 -19.63 -19.08
C SER A 11 -19.26 -20.21 -19.01
N HIS A 12 -18.24 -19.36 -19.08
CA HIS A 12 -16.83 -19.79 -18.94
C HIS A 12 -16.56 -20.67 -17.69
N PRO A 13 -17.18 -20.45 -16.52
CA PRO A 13 -17.04 -21.35 -15.37
C PRO A 13 -17.61 -22.75 -15.60
N GLN A 14 -18.74 -22.88 -16.32
CA GLN A 14 -19.33 -24.18 -16.65
C GLN A 14 -18.46 -24.95 -17.63
N LEU A 15 -18.00 -24.28 -18.69
CA LEU A 15 -17.08 -24.86 -19.67
C LEU A 15 -15.78 -25.35 -19.01
N ARG A 16 -15.25 -24.59 -18.06
CA ARG A 16 -14.05 -24.98 -17.30
C ARG A 16 -14.29 -26.20 -16.43
N ARG A 17 -15.45 -26.29 -15.76
CA ARG A 17 -15.80 -27.44 -14.92
C ARG A 17 -15.95 -28.70 -15.76
N GLU A 18 -16.69 -28.63 -16.86
CA GLU A 18 -16.87 -29.74 -17.78
C GLU A 18 -15.53 -30.22 -18.37
N TRP A 19 -14.62 -29.29 -18.70
CA TRP A 19 -13.29 -29.63 -19.18
C TRP A 19 -12.44 -30.38 -18.13
N ILE A 20 -12.51 -29.96 -16.87
CA ILE A 20 -11.80 -30.64 -15.77
C ILE A 20 -12.39 -32.04 -15.53
N GLU A 21 -13.73 -32.15 -15.47
CA GLU A 21 -14.44 -33.41 -15.29
C GLU A 21 -14.25 -34.38 -16.47
N GLY A 22 -14.07 -33.83 -17.68
CA GLY A 22 -13.80 -34.56 -18.91
C GLY A 22 -12.35 -34.99 -19.13
N GLY A 23 -11.48 -34.92 -18.11
CA GLY A 23 -10.10 -35.40 -18.20
C GLY A 23 -9.09 -34.40 -18.78
N LYS A 24 -9.47 -33.12 -18.91
CA LYS A 24 -8.56 -32.01 -19.30
C LYS A 24 -7.94 -32.19 -20.68
N GLU A 25 -8.68 -32.79 -21.60
CA GLU A 25 -8.20 -33.07 -22.96
C GLU A 25 -7.98 -31.80 -23.78
N TRP A 26 -7.03 -31.85 -24.71
CA TRP A 26 -6.78 -30.76 -25.65
C TRP A 26 -7.96 -30.60 -26.60
N SER A 27 -8.59 -29.42 -26.62
CA SER A 27 -9.85 -29.19 -27.33
C SER A 27 -9.74 -28.31 -28.57
N SER A 28 -8.53 -27.92 -29.00
CA SER A 28 -8.36 -27.09 -30.21
C SER A 28 -8.52 -27.94 -31.46
N VAL A 29 -9.43 -27.50 -32.35
CA VAL A 29 -9.58 -28.06 -33.70
C VAL A 29 -8.60 -27.45 -34.71
N ALA A 30 -7.95 -26.34 -34.36
CA ALA A 30 -7.05 -25.58 -35.23
C ALA A 30 -5.58 -26.04 -35.11
N SER A 31 -5.25 -26.81 -34.08
CA SER A 31 -3.88 -27.23 -33.79
C SER A 31 -3.87 -28.55 -33.02
N ASN A 32 -2.88 -29.39 -33.30
CA ASN A 32 -2.63 -30.58 -32.49
C ASN A 32 -2.11 -30.17 -31.10
N ALA A 33 -2.35 -31.02 -30.11
CA ALA A 33 -1.71 -30.88 -28.81
C ALA A 33 -0.18 -30.87 -28.98
N PRO A 34 0.54 -29.98 -28.27
CA PRO A 34 1.99 -30.03 -28.20
C PRO A 34 2.50 -31.42 -27.75
N ALA A 35 3.70 -31.80 -28.18
CA ALA A 35 4.28 -33.10 -27.83
C ALA A 35 4.53 -33.28 -26.33
N ASP A 36 4.60 -32.18 -25.59
CA ASP A 36 4.78 -32.06 -24.15
C ASP A 36 3.50 -31.61 -23.42
N TRP A 37 2.33 -31.87 -24.01
CA TRP A 37 1.03 -31.56 -23.39
C TRP A 37 0.87 -32.28 -22.05
N ASP A 38 0.91 -31.50 -20.97
CA ASP A 38 0.69 -31.94 -19.61
C ASP A 38 -0.26 -30.94 -18.93
N PRO A 39 -1.58 -31.17 -19.02
CA PRO A 39 -2.57 -30.27 -18.43
C PRO A 39 -2.50 -30.26 -16.91
N GLU A 40 -1.99 -31.32 -16.28
CA GLU A 40 -1.82 -31.38 -14.83
C GLU A 40 -0.67 -30.48 -14.40
N SER A 41 0.52 -30.58 -15.02
CA SER A 41 1.64 -29.69 -14.69
C SER A 41 1.41 -28.24 -15.12
N GLN A 42 0.65 -27.99 -16.18
CA GLN A 42 0.30 -26.63 -16.60
C GLN A 42 -0.76 -26.00 -15.70
N LEU A 43 -1.78 -26.77 -15.30
CA LEU A 43 -2.74 -26.36 -14.28
C LEU A 43 -2.03 -26.21 -12.93
N ALA A 44 -1.12 -27.13 -12.58
CA ALA A 44 -0.29 -27.04 -11.40
C ALA A 44 0.64 -25.83 -11.46
N ARG A 45 1.19 -25.41 -12.60
CA ARG A 45 1.94 -24.13 -12.70
C ARG A 45 1.05 -22.90 -12.57
N LEU A 46 -0.20 -22.99 -13.01
CA LEU A 46 -1.23 -21.96 -12.78
C LEU A 46 -1.72 -21.94 -11.32
N LEU A 47 -1.63 -23.07 -10.59
CA LEU A 47 -2.06 -23.23 -9.19
C LEU A 47 -0.90 -23.14 -8.17
N ASP A 48 0.33 -23.48 -8.55
CA ASP A 48 1.60 -23.37 -7.82
C ASP A 48 2.17 -21.94 -7.91
N GLY A 49 1.64 -21.13 -8.84
CA GLY A 49 1.41 -19.74 -8.50
C GLY A 49 0.22 -19.71 -7.55
N ARG A 50 0.48 -19.87 -6.23
CA ARG A 50 -0.47 -19.76 -5.10
C ARG A 50 -1.82 -19.24 -5.57
N VAL A 51 -2.89 -20.03 -5.42
CA VAL A 51 -4.21 -19.41 -5.16
C VAL A 51 -3.91 -18.32 -4.13
N PRO A 52 -4.09 -17.02 -4.45
CA PRO A 52 -3.95 -16.01 -3.43
C PRO A 52 -4.81 -16.50 -2.29
N GLU A 53 -4.25 -16.64 -1.09
CA GLU A 53 -5.14 -16.47 0.06
C GLU A 53 -5.90 -15.17 -0.23
N PRO A 54 -7.21 -15.10 0.02
CA PRO A 54 -8.01 -13.92 -0.32
C PRO A 54 -7.34 -12.60 0.09
N ASP A 55 -6.41 -12.64 1.05
CA ASP A 55 -5.61 -11.54 1.56
C ASP A 55 -4.25 -11.28 0.86
N CYS A 56 -3.98 -11.83 -0.34
CA CYS A 56 -2.66 -11.78 -0.98
C CYS A 56 -2.67 -10.97 -2.29
N ILE A 57 -1.91 -9.88 -2.31
CA ILE A 57 -1.73 -9.03 -3.51
C ILE A 57 -1.03 -9.83 -4.61
N PRO A 58 -1.56 -9.87 -5.84
CA PRO A 58 -0.94 -10.54 -6.98
C PRO A 58 0.53 -10.12 -7.18
N GLY A 59 1.41 -11.10 -7.36
CA GLY A 59 2.86 -10.84 -7.45
C GLY A 59 3.28 -9.89 -8.58
N TYR A 60 2.52 -9.84 -9.68
CA TYR A 60 2.80 -8.90 -10.77
C TYR A 60 2.50 -7.44 -10.37
N LEU A 61 1.48 -7.19 -9.52
CA LEU A 61 1.19 -5.86 -8.98
C LEU A 61 2.29 -5.44 -7.99
N LEU A 62 2.71 -6.34 -7.09
CA LEU A 62 3.85 -6.07 -6.20
C LEU A 62 5.13 -5.72 -6.96
N ASN A 63 5.41 -6.38 -8.08
CA ASN A 63 6.57 -6.05 -8.91
C ASN A 63 6.45 -4.67 -9.57
N ARG A 64 5.25 -4.27 -10.02
CA ARG A 64 5.00 -2.92 -10.55
C ARG A 64 5.18 -1.84 -9.49
N LEU A 65 4.70 -2.10 -8.27
CA LEU A 65 4.89 -1.21 -7.12
C LEU A 65 6.38 -1.09 -6.78
N LYS A 66 7.10 -2.20 -6.62
CA LYS A 66 8.55 -2.19 -6.40
C LYS A 66 9.31 -1.35 -7.43
N ALA A 67 8.90 -1.41 -8.69
CA ALA A 67 9.49 -0.58 -9.73
C ALA A 67 9.23 0.94 -9.52
N ARG A 68 8.05 1.33 -9.04
CA ARG A 68 7.72 2.73 -8.69
C ARG A 68 8.50 3.21 -7.48
N TYR A 69 8.55 2.40 -6.43
CA TYR A 69 9.31 2.69 -5.21
C TYR A 69 10.83 2.71 -5.43
N ALA A 70 11.32 2.24 -6.59
CA ALA A 70 12.71 2.30 -7.00
C ALA A 70 13.07 3.53 -7.87
N GLU A 71 12.12 4.44 -8.10
CA GLU A 71 12.39 5.68 -8.83
C GLU A 71 13.50 6.53 -8.16
N PRO A 72 14.41 7.13 -8.94
CA PRO A 72 15.68 7.67 -8.42
C PRO A 72 15.53 8.88 -7.50
N GLN A 73 14.39 9.58 -7.54
CA GLN A 73 14.12 10.71 -6.65
C GLN A 73 13.72 10.27 -5.23
N ARG A 74 13.39 9.00 -5.01
CA ARG A 74 12.96 8.46 -3.72
C ARG A 74 14.18 8.08 -2.88
N HIS A 75 14.22 8.58 -1.65
CA HIS A 75 15.24 8.25 -0.67
C HIS A 75 14.65 7.75 0.64
N TYR A 76 13.50 8.29 1.05
CA TYR A 76 12.71 7.80 2.16
C TYR A 76 11.54 6.95 1.67
N HIS A 77 10.79 7.44 0.67
CA HIS A 77 9.60 6.77 0.13
C HIS A 77 9.98 5.64 -0.82
N THR A 78 10.74 4.66 -0.34
CA THR A 78 11.25 3.48 -1.04
C THR A 78 10.54 2.21 -0.56
N TRP A 79 10.96 1.04 -1.06
CA TRP A 79 10.41 -0.23 -0.56
C TRP A 79 10.73 -0.50 0.92
N ASP A 80 11.80 0.08 1.46
CA ASP A 80 12.14 -0.06 2.88
C ASP A 80 11.09 0.57 3.80
N HIS A 81 10.47 1.67 3.35
CA HIS A 81 9.31 2.29 4.03
C HIS A 81 8.12 1.33 4.04
N ILE A 82 7.79 0.74 2.89
CA ILE A 82 6.70 -0.24 2.78
C ILE A 82 6.94 -1.45 3.68
N ASP A 83 8.16 -2.00 3.70
CA ASP A 83 8.50 -3.10 4.59
C ASP A 83 8.40 -2.70 6.08
N ALA A 84 8.68 -1.43 6.42
CA ALA A 84 8.49 -0.92 7.78
C ALA A 84 7.01 -0.82 8.17
N LEU A 85 6.16 -0.24 7.32
CA LEU A 85 4.72 -0.20 7.54
C LEU A 85 4.12 -1.60 7.64
N LYS A 86 4.56 -2.52 6.77
CA LYS A 86 4.08 -3.91 6.75
C LYS A 86 4.42 -4.65 8.04
N ARG A 87 5.60 -4.42 8.64
CA ARG A 87 5.95 -4.98 9.96
C ARG A 87 5.00 -4.49 11.05
N HIS A 88 4.63 -3.21 11.04
CA HIS A 88 3.65 -2.68 11.98
C HIS A 88 2.26 -3.26 11.75
N PHE A 89 1.82 -3.32 10.50
CA PHE A 89 0.56 -3.95 10.11
C PHE A 89 0.45 -5.39 10.63
N ASP A 90 1.50 -6.19 10.45
CA ASP A 90 1.55 -7.58 10.92
C ASP A 90 1.56 -7.68 12.45
N SER A 91 2.28 -6.78 13.13
CA SER A 91 2.35 -6.75 14.60
C SER A 91 1.02 -6.38 15.26
N LEU A 92 0.19 -5.61 14.55
CA LEU A 92 -1.09 -5.09 15.02
C LEU A 92 -2.27 -5.89 14.47
N LYS A 93 -2.04 -7.09 13.93
CA LYS A 93 -3.07 -7.91 13.27
C LYS A 93 -4.36 -8.13 14.05
N ALA A 94 -4.30 -8.09 15.38
CA ALA A 94 -5.44 -8.29 16.26
C ALA A 94 -6.37 -7.07 16.36
N HIS A 95 -5.93 -5.90 15.89
CA HIS A 95 -6.66 -4.64 15.94
C HIS A 95 -7.37 -4.29 14.63
N TRP A 96 -7.12 -5.05 13.55
CA TRP A 96 -7.77 -4.83 12.25
C TRP A 96 -9.15 -5.48 12.19
N HIS A 97 -10.13 -4.74 11.70
CA HIS A 97 -11.48 -5.23 11.44
C HIS A 97 -11.60 -5.73 10.00
N ARG A 98 -11.02 -4.98 9.06
CA ARG A 98 -10.99 -5.23 7.60
C ARG A 98 -9.55 -5.14 7.10
N PRO A 99 -8.69 -6.13 7.40
CA PRO A 99 -7.27 -6.07 7.08
C PRO A 99 -6.96 -6.03 5.57
N GLU A 100 -7.80 -6.63 4.72
CA GLU A 100 -7.56 -6.71 3.28
C GLU A 100 -7.51 -5.32 2.60
N PRO A 101 -8.55 -4.44 2.67
CA PRO A 101 -8.47 -3.11 2.08
C PRO A 101 -7.35 -2.24 2.68
N VAL A 102 -7.07 -2.40 3.98
CA VAL A 102 -5.95 -1.68 4.64
C VAL A 102 -4.60 -2.13 4.07
N LEU A 103 -4.43 -3.43 3.81
CA LEU A 103 -3.22 -3.96 3.21
C LEU A 103 -3.02 -3.43 1.78
N TRP A 104 -4.08 -3.35 0.99
CA TRP A 104 -4.02 -2.73 -0.34
C TRP A 104 -3.68 -1.24 -0.25
N ALA A 105 -4.30 -0.49 0.66
CA ALA A 105 -3.94 0.91 0.88
C ALA A 105 -2.46 1.08 1.25
N LEU A 106 -1.93 0.21 2.12
CA LEU A 106 -0.52 0.20 2.55
C LEU A 106 0.44 0.15 1.38
N TYR A 107 0.22 -0.74 0.42
CA TYR A 107 1.13 -0.90 -0.70
C TYR A 107 1.00 0.19 -1.77
N TRP A 108 -0.13 0.89 -1.84
CA TRP A 108 -0.39 1.90 -2.86
C TRP A 108 -0.27 3.34 -2.39
N HIS A 109 -0.30 3.65 -1.08
CA HIS A 109 -0.45 5.03 -0.59
C HIS A 109 0.53 6.05 -1.18
N ASP A 110 1.78 5.64 -1.41
CA ASP A 110 2.85 6.45 -2.02
C ASP A 110 3.33 5.90 -3.37
N ALA A 111 2.50 5.09 -4.05
CA ALA A 111 2.88 4.45 -5.30
C ALA A 111 3.18 5.49 -6.41
N ILE A 112 2.47 6.61 -6.40
CA ILE A 112 2.82 7.82 -7.15
C ILE A 112 3.49 8.80 -6.18
N TYR A 113 4.70 9.25 -6.52
CA TYR A 113 5.44 10.21 -5.69
C TYR A 113 6.31 11.12 -6.53
N ASP A 114 5.92 12.38 -6.57
CA ASP A 114 6.72 13.50 -7.05
C ASP A 114 6.67 14.60 -5.99
N PRO A 115 7.78 14.91 -5.29
CA PRO A 115 7.80 15.91 -4.23
C PRO A 115 7.50 17.34 -4.73
N THR A 116 7.42 17.56 -6.04
CA THR A 116 7.02 18.84 -6.65
C THR A 116 5.51 18.98 -6.86
N ARG A 117 4.74 17.89 -6.65
CA ARG A 117 3.30 17.83 -6.88
C ARG A 117 2.49 17.78 -5.58
N PRO A 118 1.28 18.36 -5.57
CA PRO A 118 0.39 18.35 -4.41
C PRO A 118 -0.66 17.22 -4.43
N ASP A 119 -0.71 16.40 -5.48
CA ASP A 119 -1.79 15.44 -5.76
C ASP A 119 -1.31 13.98 -5.79
N ASN A 120 -0.19 13.67 -5.15
CA ASN A 120 0.40 12.31 -5.15
C ASN A 120 -0.56 11.28 -4.56
N GLU A 121 -1.19 11.59 -3.44
CA GLU A 121 -2.12 10.69 -2.73
C GLU A 121 -3.39 10.44 -3.55
N GLU A 122 -3.90 11.49 -4.22
CA GLU A 122 -5.02 11.38 -5.15
C GLU A 122 -4.69 10.42 -6.31
N LEU A 123 -3.53 10.61 -6.93
CA LEU A 123 -3.08 9.79 -8.05
C LEU A 123 -2.78 8.34 -7.63
N SER A 124 -2.24 8.16 -6.42
CA SER A 124 -2.02 6.84 -5.81
C SER A 124 -3.34 6.12 -5.53
N ALA A 125 -4.37 6.83 -5.05
CA ALA A 125 -5.70 6.28 -4.84
C ALA A 125 -6.37 5.89 -6.17
N GLN A 126 -6.28 6.74 -7.19
CA GLN A 126 -6.79 6.42 -8.54
C GLN A 126 -6.06 5.21 -9.15
N LEU A 127 -4.74 5.12 -8.98
CA LEU A 127 -3.96 3.96 -9.41
C LEU A 127 -4.44 2.68 -8.72
N LEU A 128 -4.73 2.74 -7.42
CA LEU A 128 -5.30 1.63 -6.67
C LEU A 128 -6.69 1.25 -7.20
N GLU A 129 -7.57 2.23 -7.43
CA GLU A 129 -8.91 2.01 -7.99
C GLU A 129 -8.84 1.26 -9.33
N GLU A 130 -7.91 1.66 -10.20
CA GLU A 130 -7.69 1.01 -11.50
C GLU A 130 -7.13 -0.41 -11.37
N GLU A 131 -6.07 -0.60 -10.58
CA GLU A 131 -5.37 -1.87 -10.50
C GLU A 131 -6.07 -2.91 -9.60
N GLY A 132 -6.83 -2.43 -8.61
CA GLY A 132 -7.56 -3.24 -7.63
C GLY A 132 -8.98 -3.62 -8.04
N ALA A 133 -9.57 -3.00 -9.07
CA ALA A 133 -10.96 -3.23 -9.49
C ALA A 133 -11.31 -4.71 -9.80
N ALA A 134 -10.34 -5.51 -10.24
CA ALA A 134 -10.55 -6.93 -10.53
C ALA A 134 -10.28 -7.86 -9.33
N HIS A 135 -9.81 -7.32 -8.20
CA HIS A 135 -9.33 -8.10 -7.06
C HIS A 135 -10.10 -7.80 -5.78
N LEU A 136 -10.55 -6.57 -5.58
CA LEU A 136 -11.31 -6.16 -4.40
C LEU A 136 -12.81 -6.00 -4.72
N GLY A 137 -13.65 -6.29 -3.74
CA GLY A 137 -15.06 -5.88 -3.77
C GLY A 137 -15.17 -4.35 -3.80
N ALA A 138 -16.21 -3.80 -4.43
CA ALA A 138 -16.35 -2.36 -4.61
C ALA A 138 -16.29 -1.55 -3.29
N ALA A 139 -16.80 -2.12 -2.19
CA ALA A 139 -16.75 -1.49 -0.88
C ALA A 139 -15.34 -1.52 -0.25
N ASP A 140 -14.56 -2.59 -0.45
CA ASP A 140 -13.17 -2.68 0.01
C ASP A 140 -12.27 -1.75 -0.82
N LEU A 141 -12.45 -1.73 -2.14
CA LEU A 141 -11.70 -0.85 -3.03
C LEU A 141 -11.92 0.63 -2.68
N ALA A 142 -13.18 1.03 -2.49
CA ALA A 142 -13.51 2.41 -2.12
C ALA A 142 -12.91 2.79 -0.76
N PHE A 143 -12.95 1.89 0.23
CA PHE A 143 -12.37 2.14 1.53
C PHE A 143 -10.83 2.22 1.47
N ALA A 144 -10.19 1.33 0.73
CA ALA A 144 -8.74 1.36 0.54
C ALA A 144 -8.28 2.67 -0.14
N ALA A 145 -9.02 3.15 -1.15
CA ALA A 145 -8.76 4.45 -1.78
C ALA A 145 -8.97 5.62 -0.80
N GLU A 146 -9.99 5.55 0.05
CA GLU A 146 -10.23 6.58 1.09
C GLU A 146 -9.09 6.63 2.11
N ILE A 147 -8.56 5.48 2.52
CA ILE A 147 -7.38 5.42 3.41
C ILE A 147 -6.20 6.17 2.79
N ILE A 148 -5.91 5.92 1.50
CA ILE A 148 -4.83 6.62 0.79
C ILE A 148 -5.09 8.13 0.75
N ARG A 149 -6.30 8.57 0.39
CA ARG A 149 -6.64 10.00 0.34
C ARG A 149 -6.50 10.68 1.70
N ALA A 150 -6.77 9.95 2.79
CA ALA A 150 -6.65 10.46 4.15
C ALA A 150 -5.20 10.73 4.58
N THR A 151 -4.18 10.10 3.94
CA THR A 151 -2.76 10.37 4.25
C THR A 151 -2.32 11.77 3.81
N ALA A 152 -2.94 12.37 2.80
CA ALA A 152 -2.57 13.70 2.28
C ALA A 152 -2.59 14.81 3.35
N LYS A 153 -3.48 14.66 4.35
CA LYS A 153 -3.61 15.61 5.47
C LYS A 153 -3.48 14.93 6.83
N HIS A 154 -3.25 13.61 6.85
CA HIS A 154 -3.30 12.76 8.03
C HIS A 154 -4.50 13.07 8.93
N ASN A 155 -5.71 12.99 8.37
CA ASN A 155 -6.98 13.25 9.06
C ASN A 155 -8.03 12.21 8.68
N ALA A 156 -8.77 11.70 9.65
CA ALA A 156 -9.85 10.76 9.40
C ALA A 156 -11.12 11.48 8.89
N PRO A 157 -11.72 11.04 7.77
CA PRO A 157 -12.96 11.61 7.26
C PRO A 157 -14.16 11.28 8.17
N GLU A 158 -15.20 12.11 8.07
CA GLU A 158 -16.50 11.85 8.71
C GLU A 158 -17.30 10.81 7.92
N GLY A 159 -18.33 10.21 8.54
CA GLY A 159 -19.27 9.33 7.84
C GLY A 159 -18.84 7.87 7.63
N LEU A 160 -17.61 7.49 7.99
CA LEU A 160 -17.20 6.09 8.07
C LEU A 160 -17.92 5.30 9.17
N SER A 161 -18.08 4.00 8.95
CA SER A 161 -18.47 3.04 10.00
C SER A 161 -17.45 3.05 11.15
N ASP A 162 -17.83 2.56 12.34
CA ASP A 162 -16.93 2.55 13.49
C ASP A 162 -15.68 1.68 13.22
N ASP A 163 -15.87 0.53 12.57
CA ASP A 163 -14.79 -0.38 12.18
C ASP A 163 -13.84 0.27 11.16
N ASP A 164 -14.38 0.89 10.10
CA ASP A 164 -13.56 1.57 9.08
C ASP A 164 -12.82 2.78 9.66
N ARG A 165 -13.45 3.50 10.59
CA ARG A 165 -12.82 4.62 11.29
C ARG A 165 -11.67 4.14 12.16
N ALA A 166 -11.82 3.02 12.85
CA ALA A 166 -10.78 2.43 13.68
C ALA A 166 -9.58 1.98 12.81
N ASP A 167 -9.86 1.25 11.73
CA ASP A 167 -8.82 0.76 10.81
C ASP A 167 -8.09 1.92 10.11
N LEU A 168 -8.81 2.94 9.62
CA LEU A 168 -8.18 4.11 9.01
C LEU A 168 -7.33 4.87 10.03
N ALA A 169 -7.83 5.09 11.25
CA ALA A 169 -7.07 5.76 12.30
C ALA A 169 -5.76 5.02 12.62
N LEU A 170 -5.82 3.69 12.73
CA LEU A 170 -4.63 2.88 12.98
C LEU A 170 -3.66 2.89 11.79
N PHE A 171 -4.17 2.92 10.55
CA PHE A 171 -3.32 3.08 9.37
C PHE A 171 -2.58 4.42 9.37
N LEU A 172 -3.28 5.53 9.64
CA LEU A 172 -2.65 6.86 9.74
C LEU A 172 -1.58 6.89 10.84
N ASP A 173 -1.79 6.18 11.94
CA ASP A 173 -0.79 6.07 13.00
C ASP A 173 0.45 5.28 12.55
N ILE A 174 0.25 4.20 11.79
CA ILE A 174 1.33 3.40 11.21
C ILE A 174 2.14 4.23 10.21
N ASP A 175 1.50 5.00 9.35
CA ASP A 175 2.18 5.89 8.39
C ASP A 175 3.03 6.96 9.10
N LEU A 176 2.55 7.48 10.24
CA LEU A 176 3.29 8.42 11.09
C LEU A 176 4.27 7.74 12.07
N SER A 177 4.42 6.42 12.06
CA SER A 177 5.23 5.71 13.06
C SER A 177 6.71 6.08 13.01
N ILE A 178 7.21 6.53 11.86
CA ILE A 178 8.58 7.00 11.69
C ILE A 178 8.93 8.13 12.66
N LEU A 179 7.96 8.99 13.01
CA LEU A 179 8.17 10.06 13.98
C LEU A 179 8.57 9.48 15.35
N GLY A 180 7.96 8.36 15.75
CA GLY A 180 8.24 7.63 16.99
C GLY A 180 9.36 6.59 16.89
N ALA A 181 10.12 6.54 15.79
CA ALA A 181 11.23 5.61 15.63
C ALA A 181 12.43 5.96 16.56
N PRO A 182 13.32 5.00 16.85
CA PRO A 182 14.56 5.28 17.58
C PRO A 182 15.39 6.39 16.90
N ASP A 183 16.12 7.18 17.69
CA ASP A 183 16.85 8.38 17.24
C ASP A 183 17.66 8.17 15.94
N PRO A 184 18.47 7.11 15.77
CA PRO A 184 19.26 6.92 14.55
C PRO A 184 18.41 6.69 13.29
N VAL A 185 17.23 6.06 13.45
CA VAL A 185 16.30 5.79 12.34
C VAL A 185 15.61 7.09 11.93
N PHE A 186 15.15 7.88 12.90
CA PHE A 186 14.55 9.18 12.65
C PHE A 186 15.54 10.17 12.01
N ASP A 187 16.80 10.16 12.45
CA ASP A 187 17.84 11.03 11.86
C ASP A 187 18.11 10.67 10.40
N GLN A 188 18.14 9.38 10.07
CA GLN A 188 18.29 8.93 8.68
C GLN A 188 17.07 9.30 7.83
N TYR A 189 15.87 9.25 8.41
CA TYR A 189 14.64 9.75 7.78
C TYR A 189 14.75 11.23 7.41
N GLU A 190 15.17 12.10 8.34
CA GLU A 190 15.35 13.54 8.07
C GLU A 190 16.36 13.79 6.94
N VAL A 191 17.48 13.05 6.93
CA VAL A 191 18.48 13.11 5.84
C VAL A 191 17.87 12.69 4.50
N ASN A 192 17.09 11.61 4.48
CA ASN A 192 16.47 11.11 3.26
C ASN A 192 15.42 12.08 2.74
N VAL A 193 14.55 12.62 3.59
CA VAL A 193 13.58 13.68 3.22
C VAL A 193 14.32 14.90 2.65
N ARG A 194 15.42 15.34 3.28
CA ARG A 194 16.21 16.46 2.73
C ARG A 194 16.68 16.19 1.31
N ARG A 195 17.07 14.95 0.98
CA ARG A 195 17.50 14.56 -0.38
C ARG A 195 16.34 14.58 -1.38
N GLU A 196 15.16 14.10 -1.00
CA GLU A 196 13.98 14.13 -1.88
C GLU A 196 13.57 15.57 -2.22
N TYR A 197 13.75 16.49 -1.28
CA TYR A 197 13.51 17.92 -1.48
C TYR A 197 14.78 18.71 -1.86
N ALA A 198 15.82 18.07 -2.42
CA ALA A 198 17.07 18.73 -2.80
C ALA A 198 16.89 19.93 -3.77
N PHE A 199 15.80 19.91 -4.56
CA PHE A 199 15.43 21.01 -5.45
C PHE A 199 14.92 22.27 -4.72
N VAL A 200 14.55 22.15 -3.44
CA VAL A 200 14.11 23.27 -2.61
C VAL A 200 15.32 23.97 -1.97
N PRO A 201 15.44 25.31 -2.10
CA PRO A 201 16.49 26.07 -1.44
C PRO A 201 16.50 25.84 0.08
N GLU A 202 17.70 25.81 0.67
CA GLU A 202 17.90 25.38 2.06
C GLU A 202 17.03 26.15 3.08
N GLU A 203 16.97 27.47 2.99
CA GLU A 203 16.16 28.30 3.90
C GLU A 203 14.66 27.98 3.77
N ALA A 204 14.17 27.80 2.54
CA ALA A 204 12.78 27.44 2.28
C ALA A 204 12.45 26.02 2.76
N PHE A 205 13.37 25.07 2.56
CA PHE A 205 13.23 23.71 3.07
C PHE A 205 13.17 23.70 4.60
N ARG A 206 14.10 24.37 5.29
CA ARG A 206 14.13 24.43 6.76
C ARG A 206 12.83 25.02 7.31
N ALA A 207 12.38 26.14 6.75
CA ALA A 207 11.12 26.77 7.16
C ALA A 207 9.89 25.89 6.89
N GLY A 208 9.83 25.23 5.73
CA GLY A 208 8.74 24.32 5.38
C GLY A 208 8.72 23.08 6.27
N ARG A 209 9.87 22.44 6.45
CA ARG A 209 10.02 21.25 7.31
C ARG A 209 9.66 21.57 8.76
N ALA A 210 10.15 22.68 9.31
CA ALA A 210 9.82 23.11 10.67
C ALA A 210 8.31 23.29 10.86
N LYS A 211 7.60 23.86 9.88
CA LYS A 211 6.13 23.98 9.92
C LYS A 211 5.41 22.64 9.95
N VAL A 212 5.86 21.67 9.15
CA VAL A 212 5.29 20.30 9.14
C VAL A 212 5.52 19.61 10.48
N LEU A 213 6.75 19.65 11.02
CA LEU A 213 7.04 19.02 12.32
C LEU A 213 6.27 19.69 13.46
N GLN A 214 6.15 21.02 13.44
CA GLN A 214 5.40 21.76 14.44
C GLN A 214 3.90 21.43 14.38
N SER A 215 3.31 21.27 13.18
CA SER A 215 1.88 20.96 13.05
C SER A 215 1.51 19.61 13.67
N PHE A 216 2.43 18.63 13.67
CA PHE A 216 2.25 17.38 14.40
C PHE A 216 2.52 17.55 15.90
N ALA A 217 3.58 18.27 16.28
CA ALA A 217 3.93 18.49 17.69
C ALA A 217 2.83 19.24 18.48
N ASP A 218 2.11 20.14 17.82
CA ASP A 218 1.01 20.93 18.39
C ASP A 218 -0.27 20.11 18.62
N ARG A 219 -0.36 18.89 18.09
CA ARG A 219 -1.52 18.02 18.33
C ARG A 219 -1.55 17.57 19.79
N PRO A 220 -2.72 17.58 20.46
CA PRO A 220 -2.87 17.02 21.81
C PRO A 220 -2.38 15.57 21.89
N ALA A 221 -2.62 14.78 20.84
CA ALA A 221 -2.00 13.48 20.60
C ALA A 221 -1.55 13.44 19.13
N ILE A 222 -0.32 12.97 18.88
CA ILE A 222 0.19 12.85 17.51
C ILE A 222 -0.56 11.74 16.78
N TYR A 223 -0.83 10.66 17.51
CA TYR A 223 -1.48 9.43 17.05
C TYR A 223 -2.97 9.40 17.48
N PHE A 224 -3.81 8.87 16.61
CA PHE A 224 -5.26 8.78 16.77
C PHE A 224 -5.67 7.72 17.78
N THR A 225 -5.11 6.51 17.66
CA THR A 225 -5.45 5.32 18.45
C THR A 225 -4.69 5.26 19.76
N GLU A 226 -5.19 4.46 20.72
CA GLU A 226 -4.49 4.23 21.99
C GLU A 226 -3.20 3.43 21.76
N GLU A 227 -3.24 2.46 20.84
CA GLU A 227 -2.10 1.66 20.42
C GLU A 227 -0.98 2.55 19.87
N GLY A 228 -1.30 3.43 18.92
CA GLY A 228 -0.31 4.34 18.33
C GLY A 228 0.28 5.29 19.36
N ARG A 229 -0.55 5.82 20.27
CA ARG A 229 -0.09 6.70 21.36
C ARG A 229 0.87 5.98 22.30
N SER A 230 0.51 4.77 22.72
CA SER A 230 1.32 3.97 23.63
C SER A 230 2.66 3.57 22.99
N LEU A 231 2.68 3.29 21.69
CA LEU A 231 3.88 2.83 21.00
C LEU A 231 4.84 3.96 20.66
N TRP A 232 4.33 5.12 20.23
CA TRP A 232 5.14 6.09 19.50
C TRP A 232 5.12 7.52 20.04
N ASP A 233 4.07 7.98 20.74
CA ASP A 233 3.88 9.41 21.04
C ASP A 233 5.04 10.02 21.84
N ALA A 234 5.50 9.32 22.89
CA ALA A 234 6.60 9.81 23.73
C ALA A 234 7.92 9.95 22.95
N GLN A 235 8.25 9.00 22.08
CA GLN A 235 9.46 9.07 21.26
C GLN A 235 9.30 10.11 20.14
N ALA A 236 8.11 10.19 19.53
CA ALA A 236 7.79 11.17 18.50
C ALA A 236 7.97 12.60 19.01
N ARG A 237 7.45 12.93 20.19
CA ARG A 237 7.64 14.26 20.78
C ARG A 237 9.11 14.61 21.00
N ARG A 238 9.95 13.65 21.40
CA ARG A 238 11.40 13.87 21.54
C ARG A 238 12.07 14.14 20.19
N ASN A 239 11.76 13.32 19.19
CA ASN A 239 12.31 13.46 17.84
C ASN A 239 11.91 14.78 17.17
N LEU A 240 10.62 15.13 17.23
CA LEU A 240 10.10 16.39 16.69
C LEU A 240 10.76 17.60 17.35
N ALA A 241 10.87 17.61 18.69
CA ALA A 241 11.54 18.71 19.41
C ALA A 241 13.01 18.85 19.03
N ARG A 242 13.72 17.72 18.88
CA ARG A 242 15.14 17.69 18.49
C ARG A 242 15.36 18.20 17.06
N SER A 243 14.58 17.70 16.09
CA SER A 243 14.69 18.18 14.71
C SER A 243 14.26 19.65 14.60
N PHE A 244 13.18 20.06 15.26
CA PHE A 244 12.76 21.46 15.26
C PHE A 244 13.85 22.41 15.79
N ALA A 245 14.56 22.03 16.87
CA ALA A 245 15.69 22.81 17.37
C ALA A 245 16.84 22.89 16.35
N GLN A 246 17.15 21.80 15.65
CA GLN A 246 18.20 21.76 14.63
C GLN A 246 17.86 22.58 13.37
N LEU A 247 16.58 22.65 12.99
CA LEU A 247 16.10 23.44 11.85
C LEU A 247 16.08 24.95 12.11
N ASN A 248 16.10 25.37 13.38
CA ASN A 248 16.08 26.78 13.80
C ASN A 248 17.41 27.28 14.40
N ALA A 249 18.41 26.40 14.55
CA ALA A 249 19.78 26.78 14.90
C ALA A 249 20.48 27.47 13.71
#